data_AF-S6SGW3-F1
#
_entry.id   AF-S6SGW3-F1
#
_cell.length_a   1.000
_cell.length_b   1.000
_cell.length_c   1.000
_cell.angle_alpha   90.00
_cell.angle_beta   90.00
_cell.angle_gamma   90.00
#
_symmetry.space_group_name_H-M   'P 1'
#
loop_
_entity.id
_entity.type
_entity.pdbx_description
1 polymer ?
#
loop_
_entity_poly.entity_id
_entity_poly.type
_entity_poly.pdbx_seq_one_letter_code
_entity_poly.pdbx_strand_id
1 'polypeptide(L)'
;YVFRKGSGQDTINNYAYNDTTVDKLDVIRLEGLNASDVVMRRESDDLVIQIKDSGETLRVSSHFYPYANYGYGIDQVQFADGTVLTSAQIKTALLTGTEVDESVVGYDSADRLLGLSGNDMLYGRQGDDVLDGGDGKDTLYGEEGNDTLLGGSGNDTLSGGYGNDLLDGGSGNDSLDGGFGSDTYVFRKGSGQDSISNYAYNDTTVDKLDVIRLEGLNASDVVMRRESDDLVIQIKDSGETLRVGSHFYANATYGYGIDQVQFADGSVLTNAQIRMALLTGTEGDESISGYDSADNLLGLSGNDLLYGLQGDDTLKGGDGRDTLSGGDGNDTLDGGAGNDSLDGGYGSDTYVFRKGSGQDTINNYSYNDTTV
;
A
#
# COMPACT_ATOMS: atom_id res chain seq x y z
N TYR A 1 13.76 -32.14 -28.77
CA TYR A 1 14.02 -32.99 -27.59
C TYR A 1 12.85 -33.93 -27.35
N VAL A 2 13.07 -35.15 -26.85
CA VAL A 2 11.98 -36.11 -26.53
C VAL A 2 12.04 -36.41 -25.04
N PHE A 3 10.90 -36.29 -24.35
CA PHE A 3 10.76 -36.59 -22.93
C PHE A 3 9.56 -37.51 -22.69
N ARG A 4 9.72 -38.51 -21.83
CA ARG A 4 8.74 -39.58 -21.60
C ARG A 4 8.98 -40.26 -20.27
N LYS A 5 8.05 -41.13 -19.86
CA LYS A 5 8.24 -41.96 -18.66
C LYS A 5 9.52 -42.80 -18.77
N GLY A 6 10.34 -42.77 -17.73
CA GLY A 6 11.66 -43.40 -17.69
C GLY A 6 12.81 -42.50 -18.18
N SER A 7 12.57 -41.23 -18.53
CA SER A 7 13.61 -40.26 -18.87
C SER A 7 14.44 -39.80 -17.66
N GLY A 8 13.89 -39.84 -16.43
CA GLY A 8 14.57 -39.40 -15.22
C GLY A 8 14.50 -37.88 -15.01
N GLN A 9 15.65 -37.27 -14.67
CA GLN A 9 15.79 -35.83 -14.45
C GLN A 9 16.76 -35.26 -15.49
N ASP A 10 16.22 -34.62 -16.52
CA ASP A 10 16.99 -34.10 -17.65
C ASP A 10 17.01 -32.57 -17.64
N THR A 11 18.06 -31.98 -18.25
CA THR A 11 18.17 -30.53 -18.45
C THR A 11 18.55 -30.23 -19.89
N ILE A 12 17.79 -29.32 -20.51
CA ILE A 12 18.04 -28.75 -21.82
C ILE A 12 18.71 -27.39 -21.60
N ASN A 13 19.86 -27.21 -22.24
CA ASN A 13 20.44 -25.90 -22.47
C ASN A 13 20.30 -25.59 -23.96
N ASN A 14 19.36 -24.70 -24.32
CA ASN A 14 19.07 -24.35 -25.72
C ASN A 14 19.88 -23.15 -26.21
N TYR A 15 20.87 -22.68 -25.46
CA TYR A 15 21.61 -21.45 -25.77
C TYR A 15 22.10 -21.36 -27.22
N ALA A 16 21.63 -20.33 -27.92
CA ALA A 16 22.14 -19.89 -29.21
C ALA A 16 22.24 -18.36 -29.24
N TYR A 17 23.41 -17.82 -29.58
CA TYR A 17 23.63 -16.37 -29.65
C TYR A 17 23.53 -15.87 -31.08
N ASN A 18 22.64 -14.89 -31.33
CA ASN A 18 22.42 -14.29 -32.65
C ASN A 18 22.19 -15.34 -33.76
N ASP A 19 21.45 -16.40 -33.46
CA ASP A 19 21.08 -17.41 -34.45
C ASP A 19 20.12 -16.79 -35.48
N THR A 20 20.54 -16.77 -36.75
CA THR A 20 19.79 -16.15 -37.86
C THR A 20 19.06 -17.18 -38.72
N THR A 21 18.94 -18.42 -38.24
CA THR A 21 18.27 -19.50 -38.96
C THR A 21 16.79 -19.17 -39.13
N VAL A 22 16.36 -19.01 -40.38
CA VAL A 22 14.97 -18.75 -40.75
C VAL A 22 14.11 -19.99 -40.44
N ASP A 23 12.91 -19.78 -39.89
CA ASP A 23 11.95 -20.83 -39.53
C ASP A 23 12.50 -21.90 -38.57
N LYS A 24 13.50 -21.54 -37.75
CA LYS A 24 13.99 -22.41 -36.68
C LYS A 24 12.84 -22.72 -35.71
N LEU A 25 12.73 -23.99 -35.34
CA LEU A 25 11.75 -24.48 -34.37
C LEU A 25 12.45 -25.46 -33.41
N ASP A 26 12.66 -25.02 -32.19
CA ASP A 26 13.09 -25.86 -31.08
C ASP A 26 11.84 -26.45 -30.40
N VAL A 27 11.71 -27.78 -30.47
CA VAL A 27 10.50 -28.49 -30.02
C VAL A 27 10.82 -29.53 -28.97
N ILE A 28 10.06 -29.55 -27.88
CA ILE A 28 9.98 -30.67 -26.94
C ILE A 28 8.81 -31.56 -27.35
N ARG A 29 9.04 -32.86 -27.53
CA ARG A 29 8.00 -33.86 -27.77
C ARG A 29 7.82 -34.72 -26.53
N LEU A 30 6.62 -34.70 -25.96
CA LEU A 30 6.22 -35.51 -24.83
C LEU A 30 5.62 -36.83 -25.34
N GLU A 31 6.42 -37.89 -25.36
CA GLU A 31 6.00 -39.19 -25.90
C GLU A 31 5.14 -39.97 -24.90
N GLY A 32 3.90 -40.28 -25.30
CA GLY A 32 2.96 -41.02 -24.46
C GLY A 32 2.40 -40.23 -23.27
N LEU A 33 2.55 -38.90 -23.28
CA LEU A 33 2.06 -37.99 -22.25
C LEU A 33 1.16 -36.91 -22.89
N ASN A 34 0.01 -36.67 -22.26
CA ASN A 34 -0.91 -35.58 -22.57
C ASN A 34 -0.79 -34.45 -21.53
N ALA A 35 -1.48 -33.33 -21.77
CA ALA A 35 -1.47 -32.19 -20.85
C ALA A 35 -1.91 -32.54 -19.42
N SER A 36 -2.82 -33.52 -19.27
CA SER A 36 -3.25 -34.02 -17.96
C SER A 36 -2.12 -34.68 -17.17
N ASP A 37 -1.11 -35.22 -17.85
CA ASP A 37 -0.12 -36.12 -17.27
C ASP A 37 1.11 -35.37 -16.75
N VAL A 38 1.23 -34.08 -17.11
CA VAL A 38 2.35 -33.22 -16.72
C VAL A 38 1.87 -31.96 -16.01
N VAL A 39 2.75 -31.39 -15.20
CA VAL A 39 2.64 -30.01 -14.72
C VAL A 39 3.82 -29.22 -15.27
N MET A 40 3.55 -27.98 -15.70
CA MET A 40 4.59 -27.02 -16.07
C MET A 40 4.65 -25.97 -15.00
N ARG A 41 5.86 -25.54 -14.63
CA ARG A 41 6.07 -24.44 -13.69
C ARG A 41 7.31 -23.65 -14.08
N ARG A 42 7.38 -22.43 -13.58
CA ARG A 42 8.58 -21.60 -13.63
C ARG A 42 9.40 -21.80 -12.36
N GLU A 43 10.70 -22.00 -12.50
CA GLU A 43 11.65 -21.94 -11.39
C GLU A 43 12.76 -20.96 -11.79
N SER A 44 12.76 -19.76 -11.19
CA SER A 44 13.59 -18.64 -11.66
C SER A 44 13.33 -18.33 -13.14
N ASP A 45 14.31 -18.46 -14.02
CA ASP A 45 14.10 -18.28 -15.48
C ASP A 45 13.99 -19.62 -16.23
N ASP A 46 13.89 -20.73 -15.51
CA ASP A 46 13.79 -22.06 -16.11
C ASP A 46 12.34 -22.49 -16.26
N LEU A 47 12.03 -23.17 -17.38
CA LEU A 47 10.80 -23.93 -17.53
C LEU A 47 11.03 -25.35 -17.02
N VAL A 48 10.21 -25.80 -16.07
CA VAL A 48 10.24 -27.18 -15.58
C VAL A 48 8.95 -27.89 -15.95
N ILE A 49 9.07 -29.01 -16.66
CA ILE A 49 7.98 -29.92 -16.99
C ILE A 49 8.15 -31.18 -16.13
N GLN A 50 7.16 -31.53 -15.32
CA GLN A 50 7.20 -32.70 -14.46
C GLN A 50 6.07 -33.67 -14.77
N ILE A 51 6.38 -34.95 -14.89
CA ILE A 51 5.38 -36.02 -15.02
C ILE A 51 4.75 -36.25 -13.64
N LYS A 52 3.43 -36.11 -13.54
CA LYS A 52 2.71 -36.18 -12.25
C LYS A 52 2.88 -37.54 -11.56
N ASP A 53 2.74 -38.62 -12.32
CA ASP A 53 2.76 -39.99 -11.78
C ASP A 53 4.13 -40.46 -11.28
N SER A 54 5.21 -40.04 -11.94
CA SER A 54 6.58 -40.53 -11.65
C SER A 54 7.47 -39.49 -10.98
N GLY A 55 7.10 -38.21 -11.03
CA GLY A 55 7.88 -37.09 -10.52
C GLY A 55 9.12 -36.75 -11.36
N GLU A 56 9.33 -37.43 -12.50
CA GLU A 56 10.42 -37.18 -13.45
C GLU A 56 10.31 -35.77 -14.04
N THR A 57 11.44 -35.10 -14.25
CA THR A 57 11.49 -33.68 -14.63
C THR A 57 12.34 -33.44 -15.87
N LEU A 58 11.87 -32.55 -16.73
CA LEU A 58 12.65 -31.91 -17.78
C LEU A 58 12.76 -30.42 -17.45
N ARG A 59 13.98 -29.93 -17.27
CA ARG A 59 14.27 -28.51 -17.07
C ARG A 59 14.79 -27.90 -18.37
N VAL A 60 14.30 -26.73 -18.74
CA VAL A 60 14.83 -25.92 -19.84
C VAL A 60 15.46 -24.68 -19.23
N SER A 61 16.79 -24.65 -19.22
CA SER A 61 17.54 -23.57 -18.58
C SER A 61 17.34 -22.24 -19.29
N SER A 62 17.06 -21.21 -18.51
CA SER A 62 16.91 -19.82 -18.94
C SER A 62 15.82 -19.62 -20.00
N HIS A 63 14.83 -20.51 -20.08
CA HIS A 63 13.73 -20.43 -21.04
C HIS A 63 13.03 -19.06 -21.05
N PHE A 64 12.88 -18.43 -19.88
CA PHE A 64 12.22 -17.14 -19.70
C PHE A 64 13.18 -15.95 -19.68
N TYR A 65 14.44 -16.14 -20.08
CA TYR A 65 15.42 -15.06 -20.12
C TYR A 65 14.96 -13.94 -21.08
N PRO A 66 14.98 -12.67 -20.64
CA PRO A 66 14.26 -11.59 -21.34
C PRO A 66 14.90 -11.18 -22.68
N TYR A 67 16.20 -11.44 -22.85
CA TYR A 67 16.94 -10.98 -24.03
C TYR A 67 16.84 -11.95 -25.21
N ALA A 68 15.99 -11.62 -26.18
CA ALA A 68 15.72 -12.42 -27.39
C ALA A 68 16.97 -12.75 -28.24
N ASN A 69 18.06 -11.99 -28.13
CA ASN A 69 19.33 -12.29 -28.81
C ASN A 69 19.99 -13.59 -28.31
N TYR A 70 19.54 -14.08 -27.16
CA TYR A 70 19.95 -15.33 -26.57
C TYR A 70 18.78 -16.31 -26.66
N GLY A 71 18.82 -17.21 -27.64
CA GLY A 71 17.76 -18.17 -27.94
C GLY A 71 17.68 -19.31 -26.94
N TYR A 72 17.45 -19.03 -25.66
CA TYR A 72 17.28 -20.05 -24.61
C TYR A 72 15.89 -20.71 -24.63
N GLY A 73 14.89 -19.98 -25.13
CA GLY A 73 13.50 -20.43 -25.19
C GLY A 73 13.33 -21.67 -26.07
N ILE A 74 12.28 -22.43 -25.79
CA ILE A 74 11.76 -23.51 -26.65
C ILE A 74 10.51 -22.96 -27.32
N ASP A 75 10.36 -23.18 -28.63
CA ASP A 75 9.25 -22.63 -29.39
C ASP A 75 7.94 -23.39 -29.10
N GLN A 76 8.03 -24.71 -28.94
CA GLN A 76 6.84 -25.56 -28.82
C GLN A 76 7.04 -26.77 -27.88
N VAL A 77 5.97 -27.14 -27.19
CA VAL A 77 5.81 -28.44 -26.52
C VAL A 77 4.68 -29.22 -27.21
N GLN A 78 5.01 -30.38 -27.78
CA GLN A 78 4.08 -31.26 -28.49
C GLN A 78 3.71 -32.46 -27.60
N PHE A 79 2.41 -32.69 -27.41
CA PHE A 79 1.85 -33.81 -26.65
C PHE A 79 1.56 -35.04 -27.51
N ALA A 80 1.28 -36.17 -26.86
CA ALA A 80 1.02 -37.45 -27.52
C ALA A 80 -0.27 -37.46 -28.37
N ASP A 81 -1.28 -36.69 -27.97
CA ASP A 81 -2.54 -36.50 -28.72
C ASP A 81 -2.40 -35.57 -29.95
N GLY A 82 -1.21 -35.00 -30.17
CA GLY A 82 -0.92 -34.07 -31.25
C GLY A 82 -1.16 -32.60 -30.88
N THR A 83 -1.65 -32.29 -29.68
CA THR A 83 -1.74 -30.92 -29.16
C THR A 83 -0.35 -30.29 -29.11
N VAL A 84 -0.27 -29.01 -29.44
CA VAL A 84 0.97 -28.22 -29.40
C VAL A 84 0.72 -26.98 -28.58
N LEU A 85 1.56 -26.75 -27.57
CA LEU A 85 1.66 -25.47 -26.87
C LEU A 85 2.80 -24.66 -27.45
N THR A 86 2.52 -23.43 -27.87
CA THR A 86 3.54 -22.46 -28.27
C THR A 86 4.19 -21.82 -27.05
N SER A 87 5.36 -21.20 -27.23
CA SER A 87 6.03 -20.41 -26.17
C SER A 87 5.08 -19.36 -25.56
N ALA A 88 4.29 -18.66 -26.38
CA ALA A 88 3.31 -17.69 -25.88
C ALA A 88 2.21 -18.33 -25.02
N GLN A 89 1.71 -19.51 -25.40
CA GLN A 89 0.72 -20.24 -24.62
C GLN A 89 1.31 -20.78 -23.31
N ILE A 90 2.57 -21.22 -23.32
CA ILE A 90 3.29 -21.63 -22.10
C ILE A 90 3.42 -20.44 -21.15
N LYS A 91 3.88 -19.29 -21.67
CA LYS A 91 4.00 -18.07 -20.87
C LYS A 91 2.67 -17.67 -20.23
N THR A 92 1.61 -17.61 -21.04
CA THR A 92 0.26 -17.25 -20.56
C THR A 92 -0.24 -18.22 -19.49
N ALA A 93 -0.01 -19.51 -19.67
CA ALA A 93 -0.46 -20.53 -18.71
C ALA A 93 0.27 -20.44 -17.35
N LEU A 94 1.48 -19.86 -17.32
CA LEU A 94 2.29 -19.73 -16.11
C LEU A 94 2.06 -18.40 -15.37
N LEU A 95 1.16 -17.55 -15.85
CA LEU A 95 0.68 -16.37 -15.13
C LEU A 95 -0.54 -16.67 -14.25
N THR A 96 -1.00 -17.92 -14.21
CA THR A 96 -2.09 -18.36 -13.34
C THR A 96 -1.56 -19.45 -12.42
N GLY A 97 -1.60 -19.18 -11.12
CA GLY A 97 -1.33 -20.14 -10.05
C GLY A 97 -2.42 -21.18 -9.94
N THR A 98 -2.43 -21.87 -8.81
CA THR A 98 -3.35 -22.95 -8.48
C THR A 98 -3.97 -22.69 -7.10
N GLU A 99 -4.64 -23.67 -6.51
CA GLU A 99 -5.25 -23.51 -5.18
C GLU A 99 -4.26 -23.76 -4.01
N VAL A 100 -2.96 -23.67 -4.26
CA VAL A 100 -1.90 -23.88 -3.26
C VAL A 100 -0.87 -22.76 -3.34
N ASP A 101 -0.21 -22.50 -2.20
CA ASP A 101 0.86 -21.51 -2.06
C ASP A 101 1.93 -21.64 -3.16
N GLU A 102 1.99 -20.66 -4.06
CA GLU A 102 2.86 -20.61 -5.22
C GLU A 102 3.55 -19.26 -5.40
N SER A 103 4.52 -19.22 -6.31
CA SER A 103 5.09 -17.96 -6.77
C SER A 103 4.85 -17.83 -8.27
N VAL A 104 4.12 -16.77 -8.64
CA VAL A 104 3.79 -16.43 -10.01
C VAL A 104 4.60 -15.20 -10.40
N VAL A 105 5.31 -15.26 -11.53
CA VAL A 105 6.22 -14.20 -11.95
C VAL A 105 5.91 -13.82 -13.39
N GLY A 106 5.61 -12.55 -13.59
CA GLY A 106 5.40 -11.91 -14.87
C GLY A 106 6.67 -11.80 -15.72
N TYR A 107 6.57 -10.97 -16.74
CA TYR A 107 7.53 -10.71 -17.78
C TYR A 107 7.70 -9.20 -17.93
N ASP A 108 8.54 -8.76 -18.87
CA ASP A 108 8.80 -7.33 -19.08
C ASP A 108 7.66 -6.65 -19.88
N SER A 109 6.44 -7.18 -19.80
CA SER A 109 5.26 -6.73 -20.54
C SER A 109 4.06 -6.68 -19.62
N ALA A 110 3.09 -5.82 -19.94
CA ALA A 110 1.78 -5.80 -19.27
C ALA A 110 1.14 -7.19 -19.21
N ASP A 111 1.13 -7.77 -18.02
CA ASP A 111 0.72 -9.11 -17.70
C ASP A 111 -0.51 -9.11 -16.79
N ARG A 112 -1.17 -10.27 -16.73
CA ARG A 112 -2.28 -10.50 -15.80
C ARG A 112 -2.01 -11.77 -15.01
N LEU A 113 -1.66 -11.58 -13.73
CA LEU A 113 -1.29 -12.63 -12.80
C LEU A 113 -2.48 -12.97 -11.89
N LEU A 114 -2.73 -14.25 -11.67
CA LEU A 114 -3.78 -14.75 -10.78
C LEU A 114 -3.17 -15.76 -9.79
N GLY A 115 -3.27 -15.54 -8.48
CA GLY A 115 -2.88 -16.49 -7.43
C GLY A 115 -3.92 -17.59 -7.23
N LEU A 116 -5.19 -17.19 -7.12
CA LEU A 116 -6.39 -18.02 -6.88
C LEU A 116 -6.64 -18.32 -5.40
N SER A 117 -6.10 -19.40 -4.86
CA SER A 117 -6.24 -19.72 -3.44
C SER A 117 -4.90 -20.17 -2.92
N GLY A 118 -4.62 -19.91 -1.65
CA GLY A 118 -3.30 -20.20 -1.08
C GLY A 118 -2.63 -18.91 -0.64
N ASN A 119 -1.42 -19.02 -0.11
CA ASN A 119 -0.62 -17.85 0.24
C ASN A 119 0.42 -17.63 -0.85
N ASP A 120 0.08 -16.81 -1.83
CA ASP A 120 0.83 -16.67 -3.07
C ASP A 120 1.79 -15.48 -3.04
N MET A 121 2.85 -15.58 -3.84
CA MET A 121 3.78 -14.47 -4.12
C MET A 121 3.74 -14.12 -5.61
N LEU A 122 3.16 -12.97 -5.94
CA LEU A 122 3.03 -12.46 -7.31
C LEU A 122 4.03 -11.33 -7.56
N TYR A 123 4.70 -11.37 -8.71
CA TYR A 123 5.68 -10.35 -9.14
C TYR A 123 5.35 -9.91 -10.57
N GLY A 124 4.96 -8.65 -10.77
CA GLY A 124 4.59 -8.06 -12.07
C GLY A 124 5.80 -7.93 -12.99
N ARG A 125 6.84 -7.26 -12.49
CA ARG A 125 8.09 -6.88 -13.19
C ARG A 125 7.96 -5.56 -13.92
N GLN A 126 8.03 -5.56 -15.26
CA GLN A 126 7.96 -4.32 -16.02
C GLN A 126 6.67 -4.29 -16.80
N GLY A 127 6.09 -3.11 -16.92
CA GLY A 127 4.86 -2.89 -17.67
C GLY A 127 3.69 -2.71 -16.73
N ASP A 128 2.58 -2.22 -17.27
CA ASP A 128 1.38 -1.96 -16.47
C ASP A 128 0.65 -3.29 -16.24
N ASP A 129 0.84 -3.88 -15.07
CA ASP A 129 0.40 -5.22 -14.73
C ASP A 129 -0.91 -5.25 -13.94
N VAL A 130 -1.59 -6.40 -13.97
CA VAL A 130 -2.72 -6.67 -13.08
C VAL A 130 -2.44 -7.93 -12.28
N LEU A 131 -2.29 -7.78 -10.97
CA LEU A 131 -2.04 -8.85 -10.02
C LEU A 131 -3.29 -9.07 -9.17
N ASP A 132 -3.77 -10.30 -9.11
CA ASP A 132 -4.94 -10.73 -8.34
C ASP A 132 -4.51 -11.90 -7.44
N GLY A 133 -4.37 -11.65 -6.13
CA GLY A 133 -3.96 -12.66 -5.15
C GLY A 133 -5.01 -13.75 -5.02
N GLY A 134 -6.24 -13.34 -4.71
CA GLY A 134 -7.38 -14.24 -4.58
C GLY A 134 -7.69 -14.51 -3.11
N ASP A 135 -7.81 -15.78 -2.72
CA ASP A 135 -8.09 -16.16 -1.33
C ASP A 135 -6.80 -16.62 -0.62
N GLY A 136 -6.45 -16.01 0.50
CA GLY A 136 -5.38 -16.43 1.37
C GLY A 136 -4.54 -15.25 1.81
N LYS A 137 -3.32 -15.49 2.31
CA LYS A 137 -2.41 -14.41 2.66
C LYS A 137 -1.40 -14.22 1.54
N ASP A 138 -1.67 -13.26 0.67
CA ASP A 138 -0.90 -13.04 -0.53
C ASP A 138 0.11 -11.91 -0.37
N THR A 139 1.16 -11.96 -1.18
CA THR A 139 2.15 -10.90 -1.32
C THR A 139 2.28 -10.53 -2.79
N LEU A 140 1.92 -9.30 -3.13
CA LEU A 140 1.90 -8.79 -4.50
C LEU A 140 2.93 -7.67 -4.65
N TYR A 141 3.81 -7.80 -5.65
CA TYR A 141 4.77 -6.78 -6.05
C TYR A 141 4.48 -6.36 -7.50
N GLY A 142 4.04 -5.12 -7.72
CA GLY A 142 3.88 -4.55 -9.07
C GLY A 142 5.24 -4.40 -9.76
N GLU A 143 6.18 -3.78 -9.05
CA GLU A 143 7.54 -3.44 -9.48
C GLU A 143 7.62 -2.18 -10.36
N GLU A 144 7.80 -2.26 -11.67
CA GLU A 144 7.89 -1.10 -12.57
C GLU A 144 6.66 -1.03 -13.50
N GLY A 145 5.85 0.00 -13.39
CA GLY A 145 4.64 0.12 -14.22
C GLY A 145 3.53 0.81 -13.46
N ASN A 146 2.43 1.12 -14.14
CA ASN A 146 1.20 1.56 -13.44
C ASN A 146 0.35 0.32 -13.20
N ASP A 147 0.51 -0.28 -12.04
CA ASP A 147 0.01 -1.60 -11.73
C ASP A 147 -1.35 -1.55 -11.03
N THR A 148 -2.12 -2.62 -11.18
CA THR A 148 -3.34 -2.87 -10.41
C THR A 148 -3.15 -4.09 -9.54
N LEU A 149 -3.09 -3.89 -8.24
CA LEU A 149 -2.90 -4.93 -7.24
C LEU A 149 -4.20 -5.16 -6.48
N LEU A 150 -4.73 -6.37 -6.58
CA LEU A 150 -5.93 -6.84 -5.91
C LEU A 150 -5.52 -7.94 -4.93
N GLY A 151 -5.56 -7.69 -3.62
CA GLY A 151 -5.23 -8.68 -2.59
C GLY A 151 -6.27 -9.79 -2.58
N GLY A 152 -7.52 -9.44 -2.28
CA GLY A 152 -8.65 -10.34 -2.35
C GLY A 152 -9.17 -10.67 -0.96
N SER A 153 -9.27 -11.94 -0.60
CA SER A 153 -9.69 -12.35 0.75
C SER A 153 -8.48 -12.76 1.57
N GLY A 154 -8.23 -12.11 2.71
CA GLY A 154 -7.21 -12.52 3.66
C GLY A 154 -6.36 -11.34 4.10
N ASN A 155 -5.17 -11.59 4.65
CA ASN A 155 -4.36 -10.53 5.22
C ASN A 155 -3.14 -10.30 4.33
N ASP A 156 -3.29 -9.45 3.34
CA ASP A 156 -2.40 -9.35 2.20
C ASP A 156 -1.33 -8.28 2.39
N THR A 157 -0.29 -8.37 1.56
CA THR A 157 0.77 -7.37 1.49
C THR A 157 0.95 -6.95 0.04
N LEU A 158 0.64 -5.70 -0.28
CA LEU A 158 0.69 -5.15 -1.63
C LEU A 158 1.74 -4.06 -1.69
N SER A 159 2.62 -4.13 -2.68
CA SER A 159 3.64 -3.13 -2.97
C SER A 159 3.56 -2.75 -4.46
N GLY A 160 3.17 -1.51 -4.75
CA GLY A 160 3.06 -0.99 -6.13
C GLY A 160 4.42 -0.90 -6.79
N GLY A 161 5.28 -0.02 -6.27
CA GLY A 161 6.68 0.06 -6.70
C GLY A 161 6.96 1.39 -7.38
N TYR A 162 7.23 1.39 -8.68
CA TYR A 162 7.41 2.60 -9.48
C TYR A 162 6.25 2.75 -10.46
N GLY A 163 5.48 3.82 -10.32
CA GLY A 163 4.45 4.19 -11.26
C GLY A 163 3.22 4.69 -10.52
N ASN A 164 2.11 4.83 -11.22
CA ASN A 164 0.86 5.26 -10.58
C ASN A 164 0.02 4.02 -10.31
N ASP A 165 0.09 3.49 -9.10
CA ASP A 165 -0.45 2.17 -8.80
C ASP A 165 -1.85 2.26 -8.20
N LEU A 166 -2.66 1.22 -8.43
CA LEU A 166 -3.94 1.03 -7.77
C LEU A 166 -3.86 -0.18 -6.84
N LEU A 167 -4.00 0.06 -5.54
CA LEU A 167 -3.93 -0.97 -4.50
C LEU A 167 -5.30 -1.15 -3.86
N ASP A 168 -5.86 -2.35 -3.97
CA ASP A 168 -7.05 -2.80 -3.28
C ASP A 168 -6.73 -4.05 -2.46
N GLY A 169 -6.58 -3.90 -1.15
CA GLY A 169 -6.35 -5.03 -0.24
C GLY A 169 -7.48 -6.07 -0.27
N GLY A 170 -8.71 -5.62 -0.56
CA GLY A 170 -9.88 -6.48 -0.57
C GLY A 170 -10.49 -6.56 0.82
N SER A 171 -10.55 -7.75 1.42
CA SER A 171 -11.10 -7.98 2.74
C SER A 171 -10.09 -8.66 3.64
N GLY A 172 -9.90 -8.12 4.84
CA GLY A 172 -9.07 -8.70 5.88
C GLY A 172 -8.31 -7.61 6.59
N ASN A 173 -7.02 -7.79 6.87
CA ASN A 173 -6.21 -6.73 7.46
C ASN A 173 -4.94 -6.60 6.65
N ASP A 174 -4.93 -5.62 5.75
CA ASP A 174 -3.97 -5.55 4.68
C ASP A 174 -2.87 -4.51 4.93
N SER A 175 -1.72 -4.73 4.31
CA SER A 175 -0.59 -3.80 4.30
C SER A 175 -0.35 -3.32 2.88
N LEU A 176 -0.53 -2.02 2.65
CA LEU A 176 -0.47 -1.39 1.33
C LEU A 176 0.69 -0.39 1.27
N ASP A 177 1.55 -0.51 0.27
CA ASP A 177 2.68 0.40 -0.01
C ASP A 177 2.65 0.77 -1.48
N GLY A 178 2.22 1.99 -1.82
CA GLY A 178 2.16 2.45 -3.21
C GLY A 178 3.55 2.62 -3.82
N GLY A 179 4.51 3.14 -3.04
CA GLY A 179 5.86 3.42 -3.50
C GLY A 179 5.99 4.78 -4.18
N PHE A 180 6.69 4.81 -5.31
CA PHE A 180 6.98 6.02 -6.10
C PHE A 180 5.88 6.24 -7.13
N GLY A 181 5.52 7.50 -7.34
CA GLY A 181 4.47 7.89 -8.29
C GLY A 181 3.15 8.20 -7.59
N SER A 182 2.05 8.36 -8.34
CA SER A 182 0.76 8.81 -7.79
C SER A 182 -0.16 7.62 -7.55
N ASP A 183 -0.31 7.22 -6.29
CA ASP A 183 -0.95 5.96 -5.96
C ASP A 183 -2.40 6.13 -5.51
N THR A 184 -3.22 5.11 -5.77
CA THR A 184 -4.62 5.05 -5.33
C THR A 184 -4.85 3.85 -4.43
N TYR A 185 -5.23 4.10 -3.18
CA TYR A 185 -5.59 3.09 -2.19
C TYR A 185 -7.10 2.98 -2.06
N VAL A 186 -7.66 1.81 -2.32
CA VAL A 186 -9.10 1.57 -2.24
C VAL A 186 -9.49 1.09 -0.85
N PHE A 187 -10.52 1.71 -0.26
CA PHE A 187 -11.05 1.27 1.03
C PHE A 187 -12.58 1.33 1.04
N ARG A 188 -13.23 0.30 1.59
CA ARG A 188 -14.69 0.17 1.59
C ARG A 188 -15.16 -0.64 2.80
N LYS A 189 -16.48 -0.73 2.95
CA LYS A 189 -17.07 -1.64 3.93
C LYS A 189 -16.73 -3.09 3.58
N GLY A 190 -16.25 -3.85 4.55
CA GLY A 190 -15.73 -5.21 4.37
C GLY A 190 -14.21 -5.29 4.20
N SER A 191 -13.52 -4.15 4.12
CA SER A 191 -12.06 -4.14 3.99
C SER A 191 -11.33 -4.52 5.27
N GLY A 192 -11.94 -4.31 6.44
CA GLY A 192 -11.36 -4.70 7.73
C GLY A 192 -10.45 -3.64 8.35
N GLN A 193 -9.20 -3.98 8.68
CA GLN A 193 -8.27 -3.10 9.41
C GLN A 193 -6.94 -2.97 8.65
N ASP A 194 -6.90 -2.00 7.74
CA ASP A 194 -5.82 -1.86 6.77
C ASP A 194 -4.81 -0.79 7.18
N SER A 195 -3.60 -0.94 6.68
CA SER A 195 -2.50 -0.02 6.89
C SER A 195 -1.87 0.42 5.57
N ILE A 196 -1.60 1.71 5.45
CA ILE A 196 -0.89 2.32 4.32
C ILE A 196 0.47 2.82 4.81
N SER A 197 1.52 2.43 4.09
CA SER A 197 2.85 3.04 4.14
C SER A 197 3.06 3.83 2.86
N ASN A 198 2.82 5.14 2.88
CA ASN A 198 3.02 6.00 1.71
C ASN A 198 4.48 6.49 1.58
N TYR A 199 5.45 5.66 1.97
CA TYR A 199 6.83 6.07 2.07
C TYR A 199 7.50 6.11 0.69
N ALA A 200 7.94 7.29 0.26
CA ALA A 200 8.67 7.47 -0.99
C ALA A 200 9.80 8.48 -0.80
N TYR A 201 10.99 7.99 -0.44
CA TYR A 201 12.12 8.87 -0.14
C TYR A 201 12.61 9.61 -1.38
N ASN A 202 12.55 10.94 -1.33
CA ASN A 202 13.01 11.83 -2.38
C ASN A 202 12.38 11.48 -3.74
N ASP A 203 11.09 11.15 -3.74
CA ASP A 203 10.30 11.03 -4.95
C ASP A 203 10.25 12.41 -5.65
N THR A 204 10.55 12.41 -6.94
CA THR A 204 10.61 13.62 -7.77
C THR A 204 9.50 13.65 -8.82
N THR A 205 8.50 12.77 -8.69
CA THR A 205 7.33 12.73 -9.56
C THR A 205 6.64 14.10 -9.57
N VAL A 206 6.48 14.64 -10.78
CA VAL A 206 5.82 15.93 -11.00
C VAL A 206 4.33 15.76 -10.76
N ASP A 207 3.73 16.70 -10.02
CA ASP A 207 2.31 16.70 -9.69
C ASP A 207 1.84 15.38 -9.03
N LYS A 208 2.70 14.79 -8.19
CA LYS A 208 2.37 13.59 -7.39
C LYS A 208 1.04 13.79 -6.67
N LEU A 209 0.17 12.77 -6.76
CA LEU A 209 -1.15 12.79 -6.15
C LEU A 209 -1.50 11.41 -5.59
N ASP A 210 -1.23 11.20 -4.30
CA ASP A 210 -1.64 10.00 -3.59
C ASP A 210 -3.08 10.14 -3.08
N VAL A 211 -3.92 9.16 -3.39
CA VAL A 211 -5.37 9.22 -3.16
C VAL A 211 -5.85 8.02 -2.36
N ILE A 212 -6.62 8.28 -1.31
CA ILE A 212 -7.50 7.26 -0.73
C ILE A 212 -8.86 7.36 -1.41
N ARG A 213 -9.28 6.30 -2.08
CA ARG A 213 -10.60 6.19 -2.71
C ARG A 213 -11.54 5.39 -1.83
N LEU A 214 -12.52 6.08 -1.23
CA LEU A 214 -13.55 5.48 -0.41
C LEU A 214 -14.74 5.02 -1.28
N GLU A 215 -14.85 3.71 -1.50
CA GLU A 215 -15.91 3.16 -2.34
C GLU A 215 -17.19 2.88 -1.56
N GLY A 216 -18.30 3.48 -2.01
CA GLY A 216 -19.61 3.34 -1.36
C GLY A 216 -19.74 4.09 -0.02
N LEU A 217 -18.78 4.95 0.32
CA LEU A 217 -18.75 5.73 1.56
C LEU A 217 -18.67 7.24 1.26
N ASN A 218 -19.47 8.02 1.98
CA ASN A 218 -19.44 9.48 1.97
C ASN A 218 -18.87 10.03 3.29
N ALA A 219 -18.66 11.35 3.35
CA ALA A 219 -18.14 12.01 4.56
C ALA A 219 -19.00 11.76 5.81
N SER A 220 -20.30 11.52 5.65
CA SER A 220 -21.19 11.15 6.76
C SER A 220 -20.88 9.79 7.36
N ASP A 221 -20.29 8.89 6.60
CA ASP A 221 -20.17 7.46 6.91
C ASP A 221 -18.86 7.15 7.63
N VAL A 222 -17.92 8.09 7.60
CA VAL A 222 -16.59 7.95 8.21
C VAL A 222 -16.33 9.04 9.26
N VAL A 223 -15.38 8.75 10.13
CA VAL A 223 -14.75 9.68 11.06
C VAL A 223 -13.25 9.60 10.82
N MET A 224 -12.59 10.75 10.77
CA MET A 224 -11.13 10.85 10.67
C MET A 224 -10.59 11.36 12.00
N ARG A 225 -9.44 10.85 12.40
CA ARG A 225 -8.74 11.28 13.61
C ARG A 225 -7.23 11.11 13.43
N ARG A 226 -6.48 11.90 14.19
CA ARG A 226 -5.03 11.75 14.32
C ARG A 226 -4.71 10.86 15.52
N GLU A 227 -3.79 9.92 15.34
CA GLU A 227 -3.19 9.14 16.43
C GLU A 227 -1.67 9.20 16.30
N SER A 228 -1.01 9.98 17.17
CA SER A 228 0.40 10.33 17.00
C SER A 228 0.60 10.99 15.62
N ASP A 229 1.45 10.47 14.73
CA ASP A 229 1.62 11.02 13.38
C ASP A 229 0.78 10.32 12.32
N ASP A 230 -0.11 9.42 12.71
CA ASP A 230 -0.90 8.62 11.79
C ASP A 230 -2.26 9.26 11.56
N LEU A 231 -2.72 9.23 10.30
CA LEU A 231 -4.10 9.51 9.96
C LEU A 231 -4.88 8.19 10.05
N VAL A 232 -6.01 8.21 10.74
CA VAL A 232 -6.91 7.06 10.77
C VAL A 232 -8.29 7.47 10.31
N ILE A 233 -8.81 6.71 9.35
CA ILE A 233 -10.17 6.82 8.84
C ILE A 233 -10.94 5.60 9.35
N GLN A 234 -12.05 5.82 10.04
CA GLN A 234 -12.89 4.75 10.58
C GLN A 234 -14.31 4.83 10.01
N ILE A 235 -14.84 3.69 9.55
CA ILE A 235 -16.23 3.55 9.13
C ILE A 235 -17.11 3.49 10.38
N LYS A 236 -18.09 4.40 10.52
CA LYS A 236 -18.93 4.52 11.73
C LYS A 236 -19.74 3.27 12.02
N ASP A 237 -20.31 2.66 10.98
CA ASP A 237 -21.26 1.54 11.12
C ASP A 237 -20.58 0.22 11.51
N SER A 238 -19.36 -0.03 11.03
CA SER A 238 -18.65 -1.29 11.22
C SER A 238 -17.46 -1.19 12.17
N GLY A 239 -16.89 0.01 12.35
CA GLY A 239 -15.66 0.21 13.12
C GLY A 239 -14.38 -0.19 12.39
N GLU A 240 -14.48 -0.61 11.13
CA GLU A 240 -13.35 -0.87 10.21
C GLU A 240 -12.47 0.37 10.06
N THR A 241 -11.16 0.19 9.97
CA THR A 241 -10.21 1.32 9.91
C THR A 241 -9.21 1.19 8.79
N LEU A 242 -8.81 2.34 8.26
CA LEU A 242 -7.66 2.52 7.40
C LEU A 242 -6.68 3.45 8.13
N ARG A 243 -5.47 2.96 8.40
CA ARG A 243 -4.40 3.71 9.08
C ARG A 243 -3.31 4.08 8.08
N VAL A 244 -3.08 5.38 7.89
CA VAL A 244 -1.94 5.89 7.11
C VAL A 244 -0.80 6.22 8.07
N GLY A 245 0.27 5.43 8.00
CA GLY A 245 1.44 5.60 8.85
C GLY A 245 2.19 6.90 8.55
N SER A 246 2.56 7.64 9.60
CA SER A 246 3.38 8.85 9.55
C SER A 246 2.81 9.98 8.66
N HIS A 247 1.52 9.96 8.35
CA HIS A 247 0.86 10.94 7.47
C HIS A 247 1.13 12.41 7.86
N PHE A 248 1.23 12.71 9.16
CA PHE A 248 1.47 14.04 9.69
C PHE A 248 2.94 14.38 9.91
N TYR A 249 3.86 13.47 9.57
CA TYR A 249 5.29 13.70 9.72
C TYR A 249 5.74 14.93 8.92
N ALA A 250 6.46 15.85 9.58
CA ALA A 250 6.70 17.19 9.06
C ALA A 250 7.58 17.23 7.80
N ASN A 251 8.50 16.26 7.64
CA ASN A 251 9.44 16.27 6.52
C ASN A 251 8.84 15.61 5.28
N ALA A 252 8.38 16.46 4.35
CA ALA A 252 7.81 16.06 3.07
C ALA A 252 8.74 15.21 2.18
N THR A 253 10.06 15.21 2.42
CA THR A 253 11.03 14.40 1.64
C THR A 253 10.76 12.90 1.73
N TYR A 254 10.08 12.43 2.79
CA TYR A 254 9.77 11.01 2.97
C TYR A 254 8.44 10.58 2.34
N GLY A 255 7.63 11.53 1.84
CA GLY A 255 6.42 11.22 1.08
C GLY A 255 5.22 10.68 1.87
N TYR A 256 5.29 10.52 3.21
CA TYR A 256 4.25 9.83 4.00
C TYR A 256 2.81 10.38 3.88
N GLY A 257 2.65 11.64 3.48
CA GLY A 257 1.34 12.28 3.41
C GLY A 257 0.52 11.81 2.21
N ILE A 258 -0.77 11.51 2.43
CA ILE A 258 -1.75 11.34 1.36
C ILE A 258 -2.24 12.72 0.94
N ASP A 259 -2.39 12.95 -0.36
CA ASP A 259 -2.81 14.25 -0.88
C ASP A 259 -4.30 14.47 -0.73
N GLN A 260 -5.11 13.44 -1.00
CA GLN A 260 -6.57 13.58 -1.05
C GLN A 260 -7.31 12.30 -0.63
N VAL A 261 -8.50 12.49 -0.05
CA VAL A 261 -9.50 11.44 0.17
C VAL A 261 -10.69 11.70 -0.73
N GLN A 262 -10.99 10.76 -1.63
CA GLN A 262 -12.12 10.82 -2.54
C GLN A 262 -13.30 9.99 -2.01
N PHE A 263 -14.49 10.58 -1.95
CA PHE A 263 -15.73 9.93 -1.51
C PHE A 263 -16.55 9.39 -2.68
N ALA A 264 -17.52 8.54 -2.37
CA ALA A 264 -18.40 7.89 -3.35
C ALA A 264 -19.27 8.88 -4.16
N ASP A 265 -19.64 10.03 -3.59
CA ASP A 265 -20.35 11.11 -4.30
C ASP A 265 -19.44 11.96 -5.20
N GLY A 266 -18.14 11.66 -5.24
CA GLY A 266 -17.13 12.39 -5.99
C GLY A 266 -16.60 13.64 -5.29
N SER A 267 -17.08 13.96 -4.09
CA SER A 267 -16.45 14.99 -3.26
C SER A 267 -15.06 14.54 -2.82
N VAL A 268 -14.20 15.53 -2.55
CA VAL A 268 -12.80 15.31 -2.20
C VAL A 268 -12.44 16.16 -0.99
N LEU A 269 -11.72 15.56 -0.04
CA LEU A 269 -11.00 16.28 1.00
C LEU A 269 -9.51 16.29 0.66
N THR A 270 -8.92 17.47 0.61
CA THR A 270 -7.47 17.62 0.46
C THR A 270 -6.75 17.46 1.79
N ASN A 271 -5.46 17.15 1.76
CA ASN A 271 -4.58 17.10 2.94
C ASN A 271 -4.70 18.38 3.79
N ALA A 272 -4.75 19.56 3.17
CA ALA A 272 -4.95 20.82 3.87
C ALA A 272 -6.31 20.90 4.58
N GLN A 273 -7.38 20.38 3.96
CA GLN A 273 -8.71 20.33 4.58
C GLN A 273 -8.78 19.29 5.70
N ILE A 274 -8.12 18.13 5.55
CA ILE A 274 -8.00 17.11 6.59
C ILE A 274 -7.29 17.69 7.81
N ARG A 275 -6.13 18.33 7.59
CA ARG A 275 -5.35 18.98 8.66
C ARG A 275 -6.18 20.02 9.41
N MET A 276 -6.88 20.89 8.68
CA MET A 276 -7.72 21.91 9.29
C MET A 276 -8.88 21.30 10.09
N ALA A 277 -9.52 20.24 9.58
CA ALA A 277 -10.63 19.59 10.27
C ALA A 277 -10.19 18.93 11.58
N LEU A 278 -8.97 18.39 11.64
CA LEU A 278 -8.44 17.68 12.80
C LEU A 278 -7.93 18.60 13.92
N LEU A 279 -7.93 19.91 13.72
CA LEU A 279 -7.65 20.90 14.77
C LEU A 279 -8.90 21.27 15.59
N THR A 280 -10.07 20.74 15.24
CA THR A 280 -11.32 20.96 15.98
C THR A 280 -11.83 19.62 16.52
N GLY A 281 -11.98 19.55 17.84
CA GLY A 281 -12.56 18.43 18.57
C GLY A 281 -14.07 18.34 18.44
N THR A 282 -14.66 17.54 19.31
CA THR A 282 -16.11 17.33 19.38
C THR A 282 -16.63 17.75 20.75
N GLU A 283 -17.81 17.30 21.16
CA GLU A 283 -18.31 17.55 22.53
C GLU A 283 -17.82 16.49 23.54
N GLY A 284 -16.87 15.64 23.13
CA GLY A 284 -16.28 14.57 23.93
C GLY A 284 -14.88 14.90 24.42
N ASP A 285 -14.28 14.00 25.20
CA ASP A 285 -12.89 14.16 25.66
C ASP A 285 -11.93 13.76 24.53
N GLU A 286 -11.20 14.71 23.96
CA GLU A 286 -10.28 14.48 22.85
C GLU A 286 -8.82 14.89 23.13
N SER A 287 -7.89 14.30 22.37
CA SER A 287 -6.49 14.73 22.32
C SER A 287 -6.20 15.29 20.93
N ILE A 288 -5.91 16.59 20.87
CA ILE A 288 -5.67 17.34 19.63
C ILE A 288 -4.22 17.83 19.63
N SER A 289 -3.53 17.60 18.52
CA SER A 289 -2.17 18.10 18.31
C SER A 289 -2.10 18.91 17.04
N GLY A 290 -1.52 20.10 17.14
CA GLY A 290 -1.13 20.98 16.06
C GLY A 290 0.02 20.40 15.23
N TYR A 291 0.58 21.25 14.40
CA TYR A 291 1.62 21.00 13.44
C TYR A 291 2.80 21.93 13.73
N ASP A 292 3.78 22.00 12.82
CA ASP A 292 4.89 22.94 12.97
C ASP A 292 4.53 24.38 12.52
N SER A 293 3.23 24.70 12.45
CA SER A 293 2.69 25.96 11.95
C SER A 293 1.81 26.63 12.99
N ALA A 294 1.62 27.94 12.87
CA ALA A 294 0.64 28.68 13.67
C ALA A 294 -0.78 28.14 13.46
N ASP A 295 -1.29 27.41 14.45
CA ASP A 295 -2.52 26.65 14.39
C ASP A 295 -3.63 27.23 15.28
N ASN A 296 -4.87 26.83 14.99
CA ASN A 296 -6.04 27.20 15.79
C ASN A 296 -6.73 25.93 16.27
N LEU A 297 -6.47 25.54 17.52
CA LEU A 297 -7.02 24.34 18.14
C LEU A 297 -8.27 24.68 18.95
N LEU A 298 -9.33 23.88 18.77
CA LEU A 298 -10.61 24.02 19.46
C LEU A 298 -11.01 22.68 20.10
N GLY A 299 -11.09 22.58 21.43
CA GLY A 299 -11.58 21.39 22.14
C GLY A 299 -13.11 21.28 22.10
N LEU A 300 -13.80 22.40 22.33
CA LEU A 300 -15.26 22.58 22.42
C LEU A 300 -15.86 22.20 23.76
N SER A 301 -16.29 20.97 23.98
CA SER A 301 -16.79 20.51 25.28
C SER A 301 -16.13 19.18 25.59
N GLY A 302 -15.89 18.89 26.86
CA GLY A 302 -15.15 17.69 27.23
C GLY A 302 -13.95 18.05 28.09
N ASN A 303 -13.15 17.07 28.46
CA ASN A 303 -11.87 17.29 29.12
C ASN A 303 -10.77 17.05 28.09
N ASP A 304 -10.38 18.10 27.39
CA ASP A 304 -9.53 17.99 26.22
C ASP A 304 -8.04 18.15 26.54
N LEU A 305 -7.20 17.51 25.72
CA LEU A 305 -5.75 17.69 25.72
C LEU A 305 -5.33 18.35 24.40
N LEU A 306 -4.90 19.61 24.45
CA LEU A 306 -4.50 20.38 23.28
C LEU A 306 -2.99 20.64 23.32
N TYR A 307 -2.31 20.34 22.22
CA TYR A 307 -0.87 20.57 22.04
C TYR A 307 -0.63 21.41 20.79
N GLY A 308 -0.08 22.62 20.90
CA GLY A 308 0.25 23.49 19.76
C GLY A 308 1.45 22.96 18.96
N LEU A 309 2.51 22.56 19.66
CA LEU A 309 3.80 22.09 19.14
C LEU A 309 4.75 23.23 18.75
N GLN A 310 4.94 23.54 17.46
CA GLN A 310 5.78 24.67 17.04
C GLN A 310 4.91 25.68 16.29
N GLY A 311 5.20 26.96 16.45
CA GLY A 311 4.45 28.03 15.80
C GLY A 311 3.73 28.91 16.82
N ASP A 312 3.21 30.05 16.36
CA ASP A 312 2.42 30.94 17.22
C ASP A 312 0.97 30.45 17.24
N ASP A 313 0.61 29.63 18.22
CA ASP A 313 -0.65 28.88 18.23
C ASP A 313 -1.77 29.58 18.99
N THR A 314 -3.02 29.22 18.69
CA THR A 314 -4.19 29.61 19.47
C THR A 314 -4.94 28.36 19.91
N LEU A 315 -4.93 28.08 21.21
CA LEU A 315 -5.57 26.92 21.83
C LEU A 315 -6.80 27.37 22.62
N LYS A 316 -7.96 26.78 22.33
CA LYS A 316 -9.20 27.00 23.10
C LYS A 316 -9.74 25.67 23.60
N GLY A 317 -9.71 25.46 24.92
CA GLY A 317 -10.26 24.28 25.56
C GLY A 317 -11.77 24.21 25.37
N GLY A 318 -12.49 25.11 26.03
CA GLY A 318 -13.94 25.23 25.88
C GLY A 318 -14.63 24.94 27.20
N ASP A 319 -15.70 24.14 27.19
CA ASP A 319 -16.36 23.72 28.44
C ASP A 319 -15.73 22.43 28.95
N GLY A 320 -15.30 22.40 30.22
CA GLY A 320 -14.92 21.15 30.89
C GLY A 320 -13.68 21.29 31.75
N ARG A 321 -12.72 20.39 31.61
CA ARG A 321 -11.45 20.45 32.35
C ARG A 321 -10.30 20.16 31.41
N ASP A 322 -9.78 21.22 30.84
CA ASP A 322 -8.87 21.10 29.71
C ASP A 322 -7.41 21.20 30.13
N THR A 323 -6.54 20.59 29.35
CA THR A 323 -5.08 20.72 29.45
C THR A 323 -4.54 21.24 28.13
N LEU A 324 -3.99 22.45 28.13
CA LEU A 324 -3.44 23.12 26.96
C LEU A 324 -1.93 23.28 27.13
N SER A 325 -1.18 22.93 26.09
CA SER A 325 0.27 23.12 25.97
C SER A 325 0.54 23.87 24.67
N GLY A 326 1.03 25.10 24.74
CA GLY A 326 1.41 25.92 23.59
C GLY A 326 2.57 25.27 22.83
N GLY A 327 3.77 25.30 23.42
CA GLY A 327 4.94 24.64 22.85
C GLY A 327 6.02 25.66 22.55
N ASP A 328 6.59 25.63 21.34
CA ASP A 328 7.55 26.63 20.88
C ASP A 328 6.83 27.71 20.06
N GLY A 329 6.81 28.95 20.52
CA GLY A 329 6.20 30.07 19.80
C GLY A 329 5.50 31.05 20.72
N ASN A 330 4.85 32.07 20.16
CA ASN A 330 4.07 33.02 20.95
C ASN A 330 2.61 32.59 20.98
N ASP A 331 2.25 31.82 22.00
CA ASP A 331 0.97 31.12 21.99
C ASP A 331 -0.13 31.92 22.68
N THR A 332 -1.39 31.67 22.29
CA THR A 332 -2.58 32.18 22.96
C THR A 332 -3.41 31.03 23.51
N LEU A 333 -3.46 30.91 24.84
CA LEU A 333 -4.15 29.82 25.53
C LEU A 333 -5.42 30.33 26.24
N ASP A 334 -6.55 29.72 25.95
CA ASP A 334 -7.87 30.03 26.49
C ASP A 334 -8.51 28.74 27.00
N GLY A 335 -8.42 28.48 28.32
CA GLY A 335 -9.01 27.28 28.93
C GLY A 335 -10.52 27.19 28.73
N GLY A 336 -11.20 28.34 28.68
CA GLY A 336 -12.65 28.39 28.51
C GLY A 336 -13.37 28.42 29.85
N ALA A 337 -14.31 27.51 30.09
CA ALA A 337 -15.07 27.33 31.32
C ALA A 337 -14.69 25.99 31.95
N GLY A 338 -14.14 26.02 33.15
CA GLY A 338 -13.48 24.81 33.64
C GLY A 338 -12.51 25.11 34.75
N ASN A 339 -11.80 24.08 35.20
CA ASN A 339 -10.64 24.25 36.07
C ASN A 339 -9.42 23.75 35.30
N ASP A 340 -8.89 24.59 34.44
CA ASP A 340 -8.04 24.16 33.34
C ASP A 340 -6.55 24.20 33.73
N SER A 341 -5.71 23.52 32.95
CA SER A 341 -4.26 23.53 33.09
C SER A 341 -3.62 24.08 31.82
N LEU A 342 -2.97 25.23 31.92
CA LEU A 342 -2.39 25.93 30.77
C LEU A 342 -0.86 26.00 30.91
N ASP A 343 -0.14 25.46 29.94
CA ASP A 343 1.32 25.56 29.80
C ASP A 343 1.67 26.31 28.53
N GLY A 344 2.39 27.43 28.65
CA GLY A 344 2.75 28.25 27.48
C GLY A 344 3.89 27.63 26.68
N GLY A 345 4.89 27.10 27.37
CA GLY A 345 6.12 26.63 26.73
C GLY A 345 7.16 27.74 26.53
N TYR A 346 7.87 27.70 25.41
CA TYR A 346 8.91 28.65 25.01
C TYR A 346 8.32 29.77 24.17
N GLY A 347 8.66 31.02 24.47
CA GLY A 347 8.15 32.19 23.73
C GLY A 347 7.34 33.14 24.60
N SER A 348 6.70 34.12 23.94
CA SER A 348 5.88 35.13 24.61
C SER A 348 4.39 34.77 24.57
N ASP A 349 3.95 34.06 25.60
CA ASP A 349 2.59 33.53 25.66
C ASP A 349 1.55 34.49 26.25
N THR A 350 0.31 34.33 25.77
CA THR A 350 -0.87 35.05 26.20
C THR A 350 -1.90 34.09 26.77
N TYR A 351 -2.21 34.23 28.07
CA TYR A 351 -3.28 33.47 28.72
C TYR A 351 -4.56 34.29 28.80
N VAL A 352 -5.66 33.73 28.31
CA VAL A 352 -6.95 34.42 28.24
C VAL A 352 -7.85 33.96 29.37
N PHE A 353 -8.13 34.87 30.31
CA PHE A 353 -9.03 34.60 31.44
C PHE A 353 -10.28 35.47 31.34
N ARG A 354 -11.46 34.87 31.49
CA ARG A 354 -12.75 35.58 31.42
C ARG A 354 -13.68 35.19 32.57
N LYS A 355 -14.81 35.89 32.67
CA LYS A 355 -15.87 35.51 33.61
C LYS A 355 -16.45 34.15 33.18
N GLY A 356 -16.20 33.11 33.98
CA GLY A 356 -16.65 31.75 33.69
C GLY A 356 -15.54 30.71 33.70
N SER A 357 -14.27 31.14 33.60
CA SER A 357 -13.07 30.29 33.52
C SER A 357 -12.66 29.58 34.82
N GLY A 358 -13.61 29.26 35.69
CA GLY A 358 -13.40 28.58 36.97
C GLY A 358 -12.06 28.85 37.69
N GLN A 359 -11.31 27.79 38.00
CA GLN A 359 -10.06 27.81 38.76
C GLN A 359 -8.91 27.23 37.93
N ASP A 360 -8.35 28.06 37.05
CA ASP A 360 -7.26 27.67 36.16
C ASP A 360 -5.91 27.65 36.86
N THR A 361 -5.06 26.73 36.42
CA THR A 361 -3.64 26.65 36.79
C THR A 361 -2.80 26.99 35.58
N ILE A 362 -1.93 27.99 35.72
CA ILE A 362 -0.98 28.38 34.67
C ILE A 362 0.42 27.95 35.12
N ASN A 363 1.08 27.16 34.29
CA ASN A 363 2.50 26.85 34.41
C ASN A 363 3.23 27.55 33.27
N ASN A 364 3.99 28.58 33.58
CA ASN A 364 4.86 29.23 32.60
C ASN A 364 6.32 29.04 33.03
N TYR A 365 6.83 27.83 32.84
CA TYR A 365 8.20 27.48 33.20
C TYR A 365 8.95 27.03 31.95
N SER A 366 9.74 27.94 31.38
CA SER A 366 10.72 27.63 30.32
C SER A 366 12.15 27.77 30.86
N TYR A 367 12.91 26.68 30.82
CA TYR A 367 14.31 26.69 31.26
C TYR A 367 15.21 27.17 30.11
N ASN A 368 15.94 28.28 30.34
CA ASN A 368 16.81 28.95 29.35
C ASN A 368 16.09 29.41 28.07
N ASP A 369 14.90 29.98 28.22
CA ASP A 369 14.26 30.68 27.10
C ASP A 369 15.13 31.89 26.66
N THR A 370 15.47 31.91 25.38
CA THR A 370 16.29 32.95 24.74
C THR A 370 15.57 33.65 23.59
N THR A 371 14.29 33.33 23.39
CA THR A 371 13.41 33.99 22.43
C THR A 371 13.12 35.42 22.92
N VAL A 372 12.99 36.39 22.00
CA VAL A 372 12.93 37.84 22.29
C VAL A 372 11.56 38.40 21.93
#